data_AF-A0A931CZK9-F1
#
_entry.id   AF-A0A931CZK9-F1
#
_cell.length_a   1.000
_cell.length_b   1.000
_cell.length_c   1.000
_cell.angle_alpha   90.00
_cell.angle_beta   90.00
_cell.angle_gamma   90.00
#
_symmetry.space_group_name_H-M   'P 1'
#
loop_
_entity.id
_entity.type
_entity.pdbx_description
1 polymer ?
#
loop_
_entity_poly.entity_id
_entity_poly.type
_entity_poly.pdbx_seq_one_letter_code
_entity_poly.pdbx_strand_id
1 'polypeptide(L)' 'QLSSLRRFKDDVKEVEQGYECGIGLAKYNDIKAGDIIECYEVEERKYMPQKEN' A
#
# COMPACT_ATOMS: atom_id res chain seq x y z
N GLN A 1 6.43 4.27 2.55
CA GLN A 1 6.65 3.30 1.45
C GLN A 1 6.89 1.92 2.05
N LEU A 2 6.26 0.90 1.46
CA LEU A 2 6.40 -0.50 1.87
C LEU A 2 7.83 -0.99 1.63
N SER A 3 8.43 -1.68 2.60
CA SER A 3 9.75 -2.32 2.45
C SER A 3 9.66 -3.80 2.08
N SER A 4 8.62 -4.50 2.52
CA SER A 4 8.38 -5.90 2.18
C SER A 4 6.90 -6.26 2.34
N LEU A 5 6.47 -7.22 1.52
CA LEU A 5 5.16 -7.87 1.63
C LEU A 5 5.38 -9.37 1.51
N ARG A 6 4.93 -10.13 2.52
CA ARG A 6 5.11 -11.57 2.55
C ARG A 6 3.81 -12.29 2.86
N ARG A 7 3.60 -13.43 2.19
CA ARG A 7 2.64 -14.44 2.65
C ARG A 7 3.41 -15.65 3.12
N PHE A 8 3.21 -16.01 4.38
CA PHE A 8 3.98 -17.05 5.05
C PHE A 8 5.49 -16.78 4.96
N LYS A 9 6.22 -17.47 4.08
CA LYS A 9 7.67 -17.30 3.88
C LYS A 9 8.02 -16.70 2.52
N ASP A 10 7.03 -16.44 1.67
CA ASP A 10 7.22 -16.04 0.29
C ASP A 10 7.03 -14.53 0.13
N ASP A 11 7.96 -13.89 -0.58
CA ASP A 11 7.84 -12.49 -1.00
C ASP A 11 6.80 -12.38 -2.13
N VAL A 12 5.82 -11.51 -1.96
CA VAL A 12 4.69 -11.35 -2.90
C VAL A 12 4.55 -9.88 -3.33
N LYS A 13 3.90 -9.67 -4.48
CA LYS A 13 3.61 -8.32 -4.98
C LYS A 13 2.30 -7.74 -4.43
N GLU A 14 1.34 -8.60 -4.14
CA GLU A 14 0.00 -8.24 -3.70
C GLU A 14 -0.58 -9.34 -2.81
N VAL A 15 -1.57 -8.97 -2.00
CA VAL A 15 -2.32 -9.88 -1.14
C VAL A 15 -3.79 -9.54 -1.25
N GLU A 16 -4.62 -10.56 -1.50
CA GLU A 16 -6.07 -10.41 -1.54
C GLU A 16 -6.64 -10.10 -0.14
N GLN A 17 -7.79 -9.44 -0.11
CA GLN A 17 -8.49 -9.13 1.13
C GLN A 17 -8.86 -10.41 1.91
N GLY A 18 -8.75 -10.33 3.24
CA GLY A 18 -9.13 -11.43 4.14
C GLY A 18 -8.02 -12.45 4.41
N TYR A 19 -6.87 -12.32 3.75
CA TYR A 19 -5.70 -13.15 4.04
C TYR A 19 -4.74 -12.48 5.01
N GLU A 20 -4.10 -13.32 5.84
CA GLU A 20 -2.97 -12.91 6.65
C GLU A 20 -1.73 -12.64 5.77
N CYS A 21 -1.00 -11.58 6.12
CA CYS A 21 0.26 -11.21 5.50
C CYS A 21 1.21 -10.53 6.51
N GLY A 22 2.51 -10.59 6.22
CA GLY A 22 3.54 -9.81 6.88
C GLY A 22 3.86 -8.54 6.08
N ILE A 23 3.90 -7.41 6.77
CA ILE A 23 4.15 -6.08 6.19
C ILE A 23 5.38 -5.49 6.88
N GLY A 24 6.36 -5.04 6.10
CA GLY A 24 7.46 -4.20 6.59
C GLY A 24 7.33 -2.78 6.05
N LEU A 25 7.55 -1.77 6.90
CA LEU A 25 7.58 -0.36 6.48
C LEU A 25 9.02 0.15 6.42
N ALA A 26 9.35 0.92 5.38
CA ALA A 26 10.65 1.56 5.30
C ALA A 26 10.77 2.66 6.36
N LYS A 27 11.84 2.62 7.17
CA LYS A 27 12.19 3.63 8.18
C LYS A 27 11.18 3.79 9.33
N TYR A 28 10.31 2.80 9.55
CA TYR A 28 9.35 2.81 10.65
C TYR A 28 9.30 1.44 11.33
N ASN A 29 9.59 1.39 12.63
CA ASN A 29 9.72 0.14 13.39
C ASN A 29 8.85 0.07 14.66
N ASP A 30 8.14 1.15 15.04
CA ASP A 30 7.31 1.17 16.27
C ASP A 30 5.82 0.91 15.96
N ILE A 31 5.54 -0.19 15.25
CA ILE A 31 4.16 -0.62 14.97
C ILE A 31 3.61 -1.39 16.17
N LYS A 32 2.39 -1.07 16.59
CA LYS A 32 1.72 -1.69 17.74
C LYS A 32 0.43 -2.38 17.32
N ALA A 33 0.02 -3.35 18.14
CA ALA A 33 -1.25 -4.01 17.94
C ALA A 33 -2.39 -2.98 18.02
N GLY A 34 -3.24 -2.95 17.00
CA GLY A 34 -4.34 -1.99 16.87
C GLY A 34 -4.06 -0.85 15.88
N ASP A 35 -2.82 -0.68 15.42
CA ASP A 35 -2.53 0.29 14.36
C ASP A 35 -3.19 -0.14 13.04
N ILE A 36 -3.69 0.84 12.28
CA ILE A 36 -4.30 0.64 10.97
C ILE A 36 -3.33 1.13 9.90
N ILE A 37 -3.01 0.26 8.93
CA ILE A 37 -2.18 0.58 7.78
C ILE A 37 -3.09 0.79 6.58
N GLU A 38 -3.05 1.97 5.99
CA GLU A 38 -3.81 2.33 4.78
C GLU A 38 -2.90 2.31 3.56
N CYS A 39 -3.33 1.61 2.51
CA CYS A 39 -2.65 1.55 1.22
C CYS A 39 -3.41 2.38 0.20
N TYR A 40 -2.71 3.27 -0.50
CA TYR A 40 -3.27 4.10 -1.56
C TYR A 40 -2.36 4.10 -2.78
N GLU A 41 -2.95 4.29 -3.94
CA GLU A 41 -2.23 4.55 -5.17
C GLU A 41 -2.19 6.07 -5.41
N VAL A 42 -1.06 6.57 -5.88
CA VAL A 42 -0.91 7.98 -6.24
C VAL A 42 -1.13 8.11 -7.73
N GLU A 43 -2.25 8.72 -8.12
CA GLU A 43 -2.53 9.04 -9.51
C GLU A 43 -2.23 10.52 -9.81
N GLU A 44 -1.50 10.77 -10.90
CA GLU A 44 -1.31 12.13 -11.41
C GLU A 44 -2.47 12.49 -12.35
N ARG A 45 -3.38 13.37 -11.90
CA ARG A 45 -4.44 13.90 -12.77
C ARG A 45 -3.93 15.11 -13.55
N LYS A 46 -3.81 14.99 -14.87
CA LYS A 46 -3.62 16.15 -15.76
C LYS A 46 -4.96 16.86 -15.97
N TYR A 47 -5.04 18.11 -15.54
CA TYR A 47 -6.20 18.97 -15.81
C TYR A 47 -6.23 19.30 -17.31
N MET A 48 -7.20 18.74 -18.02
CA MET A 48 -7.50 19.12 -19.40
C MET A 48 -8.68 20.09 -19.34
N PRO A 49 -8.51 21.41 -19.60
CA PRO A 49 -9.64 22.30 -19.72
C PRO A 49 -10.50 21.84 -20.90
N GLN A 50 -11.78 21.56 -20.65
CA GLN A 50 -12.73 21.24 -21.72
C GLN A 50 -12.80 22.44 -22.66
N LYS A 51 -12.54 22.21 -23.95
CA LYS A 51 -12.78 23.23 -24.97
C LYS A 51 -14.28 23.48 -25.00
N GLU A 52 -14.67 24.73 -24.73
CA GLU A 52 -16.03 25.23 -24.86
C GLU A 52 -16.46 25.08 -26.33
N ASN A 53 -17.66 24.51 -26.55
CA ASN A 53 -18.29 24.38 -27.87
C ASN A 53 -19.03 25.66 -28.24
#